data_AF-A0A920B8J8-F1
#
_entry.id   AF-A0A920B8J8-F1
#
_cell.length_a   1.000
_cell.length_b   1.000
_cell.length_c   1.000
_cell.angle_alpha   90.00
_cell.angle_beta   90.00
_cell.angle_gamma   90.00
#
_symmetry.space_group_name_H-M   'P 1'
#
loop_
_entity.id
_entity.type
_entity.pdbx_description
1 polymer ?
#
loop_
_entity_poly.entity_id
_entity_poly.type
_entity_poly.pdbx_seq_one_letter_code
_entity_poly.pdbx_strand_id
1 'polypeptide(L)'
;MLNIVDSDVELLLNNNSSPHDFKLKPSDIKKITDSDVLIYIDESIESFIERPLNALGEDTKTIKILGNADLSLLPIREGGVWEEEDHGDHHEHNHGAYDAHIWLGTKNVIKLTKFFVKELSKISPHKKNIYKANAKKFIQKSIKKTIKI
;
A
#
# COMPACT_ATOMS: atom_id res chain seq x y z
N MET A 1 -21.98 -9.23 -6.35
CA MET A 1 -20.77 -9.96 -5.90
C MET A 1 -19.59 -9.41 -6.67
N LEU A 2 -18.59 -8.87 -5.98
CA LEU A 2 -17.39 -8.30 -6.60
C LEU A 2 -16.50 -9.40 -7.17
N ASN A 3 -16.00 -9.22 -8.40
CA ASN A 3 -15.37 -10.28 -9.17
C ASN A 3 -13.87 -9.98 -9.41
N ILE A 4 -13.03 -10.03 -8.36
CA ILE A 4 -11.66 -9.45 -8.39
C ILE A 4 -10.59 -10.31 -9.14
N VAL A 5 -10.88 -10.85 -10.34
CA VAL A 5 -9.90 -11.58 -11.19
C VAL A 5 -10.03 -11.17 -12.67
N ASP A 6 -11.17 -10.58 -13.08
CA ASP A 6 -11.30 -9.79 -14.32
C ASP A 6 -11.22 -8.29 -14.01
N SER A 7 -10.41 -7.95 -13.01
CA SER A 7 -10.36 -6.59 -12.47
C SER A 7 -9.54 -5.70 -13.37
N ASP A 8 -10.13 -4.59 -13.80
CA ASP A 8 -9.35 -3.42 -14.16
C ASP A 8 -8.58 -2.96 -12.92
N VAL A 9 -7.33 -3.40 -12.82
CA VAL A 9 -6.40 -2.93 -11.80
C VAL A 9 -5.79 -1.65 -12.32
N GLU A 10 -6.20 -0.54 -11.74
CA GLU A 10 -5.62 0.76 -12.04
C GLU A 10 -4.55 1.13 -11.01
N LEU A 11 -3.40 1.58 -11.52
CA LEU A 11 -2.35 2.15 -10.71
C LEU A 11 -2.47 3.67 -10.74
N LEU A 12 -2.65 4.29 -9.56
CA LEU A 12 -2.73 5.75 -9.45
C LEU A 12 -1.37 6.42 -9.67
N LEU A 13 -0.31 5.87 -9.07
CA LEU A 13 1.04 6.43 -9.14
C LEU A 13 1.80 5.80 -10.31
N ASN A 14 2.07 6.59 -11.35
CA ASN A 14 2.91 6.13 -12.46
C ASN A 14 4.39 6.01 -12.04
N ASN A 15 5.20 5.36 -12.89
CA ASN A 15 6.60 5.02 -12.59
C ASN A 15 7.53 6.22 -12.26
N ASN A 16 7.11 7.45 -12.50
CA ASN A 16 7.91 8.66 -12.25
C ASN A 16 7.37 9.49 -11.07
N SER A 17 6.40 8.97 -10.32
CA SER A 17 5.77 9.68 -9.21
C SER A 17 6.25 9.16 -7.86
N SER A 18 6.64 10.07 -6.97
CA SER A 18 6.89 9.77 -5.56
C SER A 18 5.56 9.76 -4.81
N PRO A 19 5.28 8.77 -3.94
CA PRO A 19 4.09 8.79 -3.08
C PRO A 19 4.08 9.97 -2.10
N HIS A 20 5.26 10.43 -1.67
CA HIS A 20 5.37 11.54 -0.72
C HIS A 20 4.86 12.87 -1.29
N ASP A 21 5.08 13.11 -2.59
CA ASP A 21 4.80 14.42 -3.23
C ASP A 21 3.70 14.33 -4.30
N PHE A 22 2.99 13.20 -4.36
CA PHE A 22 2.00 12.98 -5.39
C PHE A 22 0.82 13.95 -5.24
N LYS A 23 0.42 14.58 -6.35
CA LYS A 23 -0.70 15.51 -6.40
C LYS A 23 -1.83 14.89 -7.22
N LEU A 24 -2.96 14.65 -6.56
CA LEU A 24 -4.16 14.12 -7.21
C LEU A 24 -4.68 15.10 -8.26
N LYS A 25 -4.98 14.56 -9.45
CA LYS A 25 -5.77 15.23 -10.48
C LYS A 25 -7.25 14.90 -10.31
N PRO A 26 -8.17 15.69 -10.87
CA PRO A 26 -9.60 15.35 -10.88
C PRO A 26 -9.89 13.95 -11.46
N SER A 27 -9.11 13.51 -12.46
CA SER A 27 -9.21 12.16 -13.00
C SER A 27 -8.85 11.07 -12.00
N ASP A 28 -7.91 11.34 -11.09
CA ASP A 28 -7.45 10.37 -10.08
C ASP A 28 -8.49 10.24 -8.97
N ILE A 29 -9.09 11.37 -8.57
CA ILE A 29 -10.22 11.38 -7.62
C ILE A 29 -11.37 10.54 -8.19
N LYS A 30 -11.72 10.74 -9.47
CA LYS A 30 -12.76 9.95 -10.12
C LYS A 30 -12.45 8.45 -10.10
N LYS A 31 -11.20 8.06 -10.39
CA LYS A 31 -10.78 6.65 -10.31
C LYS A 31 -10.94 6.08 -8.91
N ILE A 32 -10.60 6.86 -7.88
CA ILE A 32 -10.75 6.45 -6.48
C ILE A 32 -12.23 6.26 -6.14
N THR A 33 -13.09 7.23 -6.48
CA THR A 33 -14.52 7.18 -6.14
C THR A 33 -15.29 6.12 -6.92
N ASP A 34 -14.89 5.83 -8.16
CA ASP A 34 -15.52 4.80 -9.00
C ASP A 34 -14.98 3.40 -8.69
N SER A 35 -13.98 3.28 -7.81
CA SER A 35 -13.37 1.99 -7.47
C SER A 35 -14.25 1.18 -6.51
N ASP A 36 -14.32 -0.12 -6.77
CA ASP A 36 -14.91 -1.07 -5.83
C ASP A 36 -14.03 -1.29 -4.59
N VAL A 37 -12.71 -1.21 -4.78
CA VAL A 37 -11.69 -1.44 -3.76
C VAL A 37 -10.53 -0.46 -3.93
N LEU A 38 -10.30 0.37 -2.91
CA LEU A 38 -9.11 1.20 -2.79
C LEU A 38 -8.07 0.50 -1.92
N ILE A 39 -6.87 0.29 -2.45
CA ILE A 39 -5.72 -0.27 -1.71
C ILE A 39 -4.68 0.83 -1.55
N TYR A 40 -4.21 1.05 -0.32
CA TYR A 40 -3.18 2.03 0.00
C TYR A 40 -2.33 1.56 1.18
N ILE A 41 -1.12 2.11 1.30
CA ILE A 41 -0.15 1.75 2.34
C ILE A 41 -0.56 2.37 3.67
N ASP A 42 -0.51 3.69 3.74
CA ASP A 42 -0.79 4.50 4.91
C ASP A 42 -0.79 5.99 4.52
N GLU A 43 -1.56 6.80 5.25
CA GLU A 43 -1.65 8.25 5.10
C GLU A 43 -0.29 8.94 5.36
N SER A 44 0.61 8.32 6.16
CA SER A 44 1.96 8.86 6.42
C SER A 44 2.90 8.86 5.22
N ILE A 45 2.65 8.04 4.20
CA ILE A 45 3.42 8.01 2.94
C ILE A 45 2.61 8.48 1.74
N GLU A 46 1.28 8.35 1.80
CA GLU A 46 0.34 8.73 0.75
C GLU A 46 -0.62 9.81 1.26
N SER A 47 -0.09 10.92 1.81
CA SER A 47 -0.88 11.98 2.46
C SER A 47 -2.02 12.54 1.60
N PHE A 48 -1.86 12.50 0.28
CA PHE A 48 -2.90 12.88 -0.68
C PHE A 48 -4.20 12.05 -0.56
N ILE A 49 -4.16 10.87 0.08
CA ILE A 49 -5.31 9.96 0.20
C ILE A 49 -6.30 10.37 1.29
N GLU A 50 -5.90 11.19 2.26
CA GLU A 50 -6.75 11.58 3.40
C GLU A 50 -8.09 12.22 2.95
N ARG A 51 -8.01 13.17 2.01
CA ARG A 51 -9.20 13.85 1.48
C ARG A 51 -10.13 12.89 0.73
N PRO A 52 -9.63 12.07 -0.23
CA PRO A 52 -10.43 11.01 -0.84
C PRO A 52 -11.07 10.07 0.18
N LEU A 53 -10.33 9.57 1.18
CA LEU A 53 -10.87 8.64 2.19
C LEU A 53 -12.07 9.23 2.93
N ASN A 54 -12.00 10.51 3.30
CA ASN A 54 -13.10 11.21 3.98
C ASN A 54 -14.32 11.46 3.06
N ALA A 55 -14.13 11.41 1.75
CA ALA A 55 -15.16 11.63 0.75
C ALA A 55 -15.71 10.32 0.14
N LEU A 56 -15.13 9.16 0.47
CA LEU A 56 -15.58 7.87 -0.02
C LEU A 56 -16.97 7.52 0.56
N GLY A 57 -17.84 7.00 -0.30
CA GLY A 57 -19.11 6.41 0.12
C GLY A 57 -18.94 4.99 0.67
N GLU A 58 -20.02 4.42 1.21
CA GLU A 58 -20.03 3.07 1.79
C GLU A 58 -19.79 1.95 0.75
N ASP A 59 -19.97 2.24 -0.53
CA ASP A 59 -19.84 1.28 -1.62
C ASP A 59 -18.37 0.92 -1.93
N THR A 60 -17.43 1.81 -1.63
CA THR A 60 -16.00 1.58 -1.86
C THR A 60 -15.36 0.92 -0.65
N LYS A 61 -14.80 -0.28 -0.84
CA LYS A 61 -14.05 -0.96 0.21
C LYS A 61 -12.63 -0.42 0.28
N THR A 62 -12.11 -0.25 1.49
CA THR A 62 -10.71 0.15 1.69
C THR A 62 -9.88 -1.01 2.23
N ILE A 63 -8.66 -1.14 1.71
CA ILE A 63 -7.63 -2.03 2.25
C ILE A 63 -6.41 -1.17 2.57
N LYS A 64 -6.34 -0.73 3.84
CA LYS A 64 -5.15 -0.12 4.42
C LYS A 64 -4.14 -1.21 4.79
N ILE A 65 -2.88 -1.05 4.42
CA ILE A 65 -1.85 -2.07 4.67
C ILE A 65 -1.22 -1.90 6.05
N LEU A 66 -0.70 -0.71 6.36
CA LEU A 66 -0.04 -0.46 7.64
C LEU A 66 -1.05 -0.52 8.78
N GLY A 67 -0.65 -1.13 9.91
CA GLY A 67 -1.53 -1.42 11.04
C GLY A 67 -2.46 -2.64 10.86
N ASN A 68 -2.64 -3.16 9.63
CA ASN A 68 -3.54 -4.29 9.36
C ASN A 68 -2.82 -5.56 8.88
N ALA A 69 -1.71 -5.41 8.17
CA ALA A 69 -0.85 -6.51 7.79
C ALA A 69 0.13 -6.86 8.92
N ASP A 70 0.37 -8.15 9.15
CA ASP A 70 1.42 -8.63 10.05
C ASP A 70 2.79 -8.40 9.41
N LEU A 71 3.31 -7.19 9.49
CA LEU A 71 4.58 -6.75 8.91
C LEU A 71 5.69 -6.74 9.96
N SER A 72 6.92 -6.90 9.49
CA SER A 72 8.11 -6.56 10.26
C SER A 72 8.43 -5.10 9.97
N LEU A 73 8.06 -4.22 10.90
CA LEU A 73 8.26 -2.77 10.78
C LEU A 73 9.58 -2.36 11.46
N LEU A 74 10.21 -1.34 10.88
CA LEU A 74 11.36 -0.65 11.48
C LEU A 74 10.89 0.74 11.93
N PRO A 75 11.38 1.25 13.06
CA PRO A 75 11.12 2.63 13.43
C PRO A 75 11.74 3.58 12.39
N ILE A 76 11.19 4.78 12.28
CA ILE A 76 11.85 5.87 11.58
C ILE A 76 13.23 6.10 12.24
N ARG A 77 14.24 6.37 11.41
CA ARG A 77 15.59 6.66 11.90
C ARG A 77 15.65 8.14 12.25
N GLU A 78 16.09 8.45 13.46
CA GLU A 78 16.30 9.81 13.97
C GLU A 78 17.75 9.96 14.46
N GLY A 79 18.32 11.18 14.36
CA GLY A 79 19.64 11.53 14.89
C GLY A 79 20.85 11.32 13.95
N GLY A 80 21.93 12.08 14.16
CA GLY A 80 23.23 11.89 13.49
C GLY A 80 23.31 12.48 12.08
N VAL A 81 23.87 11.76 11.10
CA VAL A 81 23.94 12.19 9.68
C VAL A 81 22.55 12.35 9.03
N TRP A 82 21.49 11.91 9.74
CA TRP A 82 20.10 12.02 9.35
C TRP A 82 19.40 13.25 9.96
N GLU A 83 20.07 13.99 10.85
CA GLU A 83 19.68 15.36 11.20
C GLU A 83 20.27 16.28 10.13
N GLU A 84 19.43 16.72 9.19
CA GLU A 84 19.76 17.93 8.42
C GLU A 84 19.83 19.09 9.42
N GLU A 85 20.88 19.91 9.33
CA GLU A 85 21.06 21.08 10.19
C GLU A 85 19.79 21.96 10.16
N ASP A 86 19.06 21.95 11.26
CA ASP A 86 17.73 22.54 11.42
C ASP A 86 17.79 24.08 11.29
N HIS A 87 17.53 24.57 10.08
CA HIS A 87 17.01 25.91 9.89
C HIS A 87 15.49 25.85 10.06
N GLY A 88 15.05 26.31 11.23
CA GLY A 88 13.69 26.14 11.69
C GLY A 88 12.62 26.58 10.69
N ASP A 89 11.65 25.70 10.51
CA ASP A 89 10.23 26.04 10.60
C ASP A 89 9.47 24.74 10.94
N HIS A 90 8.81 24.71 12.09
CA HIS A 90 8.04 23.56 12.56
C HIS A 90 6.80 23.37 11.67
N HIS A 91 6.91 22.50 10.67
CA HIS A 91 5.78 21.76 10.15
C HIS A 91 5.90 20.32 10.65
N GLU A 92 5.15 19.99 11.71
CA GLU A 92 4.91 18.60 12.11
C GLU A 92 4.13 17.89 11.00
N HIS A 93 4.86 17.48 9.95
CA HIS A 93 4.39 16.40 9.09
C HIS A 93 4.40 15.16 9.97
N ASN A 94 3.20 14.67 10.29
CA ASN A 94 3.00 13.50 11.15
C ASN A 94 3.51 12.25 10.42
N HIS A 95 4.83 12.10 10.36
CA HIS A 95 5.50 10.91 9.90
C HIS A 95 5.24 9.85 10.97
N GLY A 96 4.32 8.92 10.69
CA GLY A 96 3.94 7.89 11.66
C GLY A 96 5.16 7.17 12.25
N ALA A 97 4.99 6.48 13.39
CA ALA A 97 6.12 5.92 14.16
C ALA A 97 7.02 4.88 13.44
N TYR A 98 6.67 4.45 12.22
CA TYR A 98 7.34 3.38 11.49
C TYR A 98 7.64 3.76 10.04
N ASP A 99 8.74 3.24 9.52
CA ASP A 99 9.12 3.37 8.11
C ASP A 99 8.11 2.63 7.20
N ALA A 100 7.39 3.41 6.39
CA ALA A 100 6.34 2.94 5.49
C ALA A 100 6.88 2.27 4.20
N HIS A 101 8.20 2.21 3.98
CA HIS A 101 8.84 1.56 2.81
C HIS A 101 8.87 0.02 2.92
N ILE A 102 7.74 -0.54 3.33
CA ILE A 102 7.56 -1.93 3.75
C ILE A 102 7.88 -2.94 2.64
N TRP A 103 7.79 -2.56 1.37
CA TRP A 103 8.01 -3.45 0.22
C TRP A 103 9.49 -3.78 -0.01
N LEU A 104 10.42 -3.00 0.55
CA LEU A 104 11.86 -3.25 0.44
C LEU A 104 12.31 -4.44 1.28
N GLY A 105 11.54 -4.82 2.30
CA GLY A 105 11.81 -5.99 3.13
C GLY A 105 11.33 -7.29 2.48
N THR A 106 12.23 -8.22 2.16
CA THR A 106 11.87 -9.53 1.56
C THR A 106 10.95 -10.38 2.43
N LYS A 107 11.08 -10.31 3.76
CA LYS A 107 10.12 -10.93 4.70
C LYS A 107 8.72 -10.29 4.58
N ASN A 108 8.66 -8.97 4.42
CA ASN A 108 7.41 -8.24 4.27
C ASN A 108 6.73 -8.57 2.94
N VAL A 109 7.46 -8.83 1.86
CA VAL A 109 6.86 -9.29 0.58
C VAL A 109 6.00 -10.55 0.77
N ILE A 110 6.49 -11.54 1.55
CA ILE A 110 5.73 -12.76 1.83
C ILE A 110 4.51 -12.47 2.70
N LYS A 111 4.68 -11.64 3.73
CA LYS A 111 3.60 -11.23 4.66
C LYS A 111 2.50 -10.45 3.94
N LEU A 112 2.86 -9.47 3.11
CA LEU A 112 1.97 -8.70 2.24
C LEU A 112 1.19 -9.62 1.29
N THR A 113 1.87 -10.56 0.65
CA THR A 113 1.19 -11.49 -0.27
C THR A 113 0.12 -12.30 0.45
N LYS A 114 0.42 -12.81 1.66
CA LYS A 114 -0.56 -13.54 2.47
C LYS A 114 -1.71 -12.65 2.94
N PHE A 115 -1.41 -11.40 3.31
CA PHE A 115 -2.40 -10.39 3.68
C PHE A 115 -3.39 -10.14 2.53
N PHE A 116 -2.90 -9.87 1.31
CA PHE A 116 -3.77 -9.66 0.15
C PHE A 116 -4.61 -10.89 -0.19
N VAL A 117 -4.07 -12.11 -0.09
CA VAL A 117 -4.87 -13.33 -0.27
C VAL A 117 -6.02 -13.37 0.73
N LYS A 118 -5.77 -13.03 2.00
CA LYS A 118 -6.79 -13.00 3.05
C LYS A 118 -7.87 -11.98 2.72
N GLU A 119 -7.50 -10.71 2.48
CA GLU A 119 -8.46 -9.63 2.24
C GLU A 119 -9.25 -9.82 0.94
N LEU A 120 -8.58 -10.14 -0.17
CA LEU A 120 -9.26 -10.40 -1.44
C LEU A 120 -10.17 -11.64 -1.37
N SER A 121 -9.82 -12.65 -0.59
CA SER A 121 -10.69 -13.82 -0.39
C SER A 121 -11.93 -13.51 0.46
N LYS A 122 -11.90 -12.48 1.31
CA LYS A 122 -13.11 -12.01 2.01
C LYS A 122 -14.04 -11.29 1.04
N ILE A 123 -13.47 -10.50 0.12
CA ILE A 123 -14.26 -9.71 -0.83
C ILE A 123 -14.82 -10.58 -1.97
N SER A 124 -14.04 -11.53 -2.48
CA SER A 124 -14.43 -12.46 -3.55
C SER A 124 -14.18 -13.93 -3.14
N PRO A 125 -15.03 -14.52 -2.26
CA PRO A 125 -14.82 -15.87 -1.72
C PRO A 125 -14.70 -16.98 -2.77
N HIS A 126 -15.45 -16.88 -3.87
CA HIS A 126 -15.41 -17.82 -5.00
C HIS A 126 -14.05 -17.84 -5.72
N LYS A 127 -13.24 -16.78 -5.57
CA LYS A 127 -11.92 -16.62 -6.20
C LYS A 127 -10.75 -16.97 -5.28
N LYS A 128 -11.02 -17.37 -4.03
CA LYS A 128 -10.02 -17.75 -3.02
C LYS A 128 -8.94 -18.72 -3.52
N ASN A 129 -9.32 -19.74 -4.30
CA ASN A 129 -8.37 -20.72 -4.81
C ASN A 129 -7.42 -20.13 -5.86
N ILE A 130 -7.89 -19.20 -6.69
CA ILE A 130 -7.07 -18.46 -7.66
C ILE A 130 -6.06 -17.58 -6.93
N TYR A 131 -6.50 -16.80 -5.92
CA TYR A 131 -5.60 -15.97 -5.13
C TYR A 131 -4.49 -16.78 -4.45
N LYS A 132 -4.84 -17.92 -3.85
CA LYS A 132 -3.86 -18.83 -3.23
C LYS A 132 -2.85 -19.36 -4.26
N ALA A 133 -3.31 -19.77 -5.43
CA ALA A 133 -2.43 -20.28 -6.48
C ALA A 133 -1.47 -19.19 -7.00
N ASN A 134 -1.98 -17.99 -7.24
CA ASN A 134 -1.18 -16.84 -7.69
C ASN A 134 -0.15 -16.42 -6.63
N ALA A 135 -0.56 -16.35 -5.37
CA ALA A 135 0.33 -16.05 -4.25
C ALA A 135 1.47 -17.06 -4.11
N LYS A 136 1.18 -18.36 -4.27
CA LYS A 136 2.22 -19.40 -4.24
C LYS A 136 3.26 -19.17 -5.33
N LYS A 137 2.82 -18.89 -6.56
CA LYS A 137 3.72 -18.59 -7.69
C LYS A 137 4.55 -17.32 -7.43
N PHE A 138 3.91 -16.26 -6.94
CA PHE A 138 4.57 -14.99 -6.64
C PHE A 138 5.65 -15.14 -5.54
N ILE A 139 5.31 -15.75 -4.41
CA ILE A 139 6.24 -16.00 -3.30
C ILE A 139 7.44 -16.82 -3.77
N GLN A 140 7.22 -17.89 -4.55
CA GLN A 140 8.31 -18.69 -5.10
C GLN A 140 9.24 -17.87 -5.99
N LYS A 141 8.68 -16.99 -6.85
CA LYS A 141 9.47 -16.10 -7.71
C LYS A 141 10.27 -15.08 -6.89
N SER A 142 9.65 -14.47 -5.87
CA SER A 142 10.29 -13.48 -4.99
C SER A 142 11.48 -14.08 -4.23
N ILE A 143 11.31 -15.27 -3.65
CA ILE A 143 12.39 -15.98 -2.95
C ILE A 143 13.56 -16.31 -3.90
N LYS A 144 13.26 -16.80 -5.11
CA LYS A 144 14.31 -17.10 -6.12
C LYS A 144 15.12 -15.87 -6.50
N LYS A 145 14.50 -14.68 -6.54
CA LYS A 145 15.19 -13.42 -6.88
C LYS A 145 16.11 -12.96 -5.75
N THR A 146 15.71 -13.17 -4.49
CA THR A 146 16.52 -12.82 -3.31
C THR A 146 17.80 -13.66 -3.18
N ILE A 147 17.80 -14.90 -3.68
CA ILE A 147 18.96 -15.83 -3.58
C ILE A 147 20.00 -15.59 -4.70
N LYS A 148 19.68 -14.77 -5.71
CA LYS A 148 20.55 -14.51 -6.88
C LYS A 148 21.49 -13.30 -6.71
N ILE A 149 21.89 -12.97 -5.48
CA ILE A 149 22.84 -11.90 -5.19
C ILE A 149 24.20 -12.51 -4.89
#